data_AF-D6LG64-F1
#
_entry.id   AF-D6LG64-F1
#
_cell.length_a   1.000
_cell.length_b   1.000
_cell.length_c   1.000
_cell.angle_alpha   90.00
_cell.angle_beta   90.00
_cell.angle_gamma   90.00
#
_symmetry.space_group_name_H-M   'P 1'
#
loop_
_entity.id
_entity.type
_entity.pdbx_description
1 polymer ?
#
loop_
_entity_poly.entity_id
_entity_poly.type
_entity_poly.pdbx_seq_one_letter_code
_entity_poly.pdbx_strand_id
1 'polypeptide(L)'
;MANYVLTLALKTELWQEHILEKRLNIARMIYNSCLSEILKRHRKMINSSEYKEISNLDKKEQSKRYKELDKKYSISKFELNKYVKPMTQKFKKNIGSQMGQELAERAFATYEKFKYGKAKKVYFKSYENFYSVREKGNITGLRFFKEDCCISWLGLKIPVIIKNNDKYAQSCFLDKLLYCRLLKRVVNGKNKYYV
;
A
#
# COMPACT_ATOMS: atom_id res chain seq x y z
N MET A 1 -13.68 20.42 0.66
CA MET A 1 -13.90 19.51 -0.49
C MET A 1 -14.17 18.12 0.06
N ALA A 2 -15.31 17.52 -0.28
CA ALA A 2 -15.62 16.16 0.13
C ALA A 2 -14.95 15.17 -0.83
N ASN A 3 -14.32 14.12 -0.29
CA ASN A 3 -13.80 13.01 -1.08
C ASN A 3 -14.76 11.84 -0.93
N TYR A 4 -14.98 11.09 -2.01
CA TYR A 4 -15.82 9.90 -2.00
C TYR A 4 -15.15 8.77 -2.79
N VAL A 5 -15.72 7.58 -2.70
CA VAL A 5 -15.18 6.36 -3.31
C VAL A 5 -16.23 5.76 -4.22
N LEU A 6 -15.85 5.53 -5.48
CA LEU A 6 -16.57 4.67 -6.41
C LEU A 6 -15.86 3.32 -6.46
N THR A 7 -16.60 2.22 -6.60
CA THR A 7 -16.02 0.88 -6.78
C THR A 7 -16.70 0.23 -7.96
N LEU A 8 -15.91 -0.08 -8.99
CA LEU A 8 -16.42 -0.63 -10.23
C LEU A 8 -15.86 -2.02 -10.48
N ALA A 9 -16.70 -2.93 -10.95
CA ALA A 9 -16.28 -4.30 -11.24
C ALA A 9 -15.45 -4.34 -12.53
N LEU A 10 -14.38 -5.13 -12.52
CA LEU A 10 -13.58 -5.39 -13.71
C LEU A 10 -14.16 -6.57 -14.50
N LYS A 11 -14.24 -6.44 -15.82
CA LYS A 11 -14.56 -7.53 -16.74
C LYS A 11 -13.26 -8.27 -17.08
N THR A 12 -12.87 -9.21 -16.20
CA THR A 12 -11.62 -9.97 -16.32
C THR A 12 -11.76 -11.23 -17.16
N GLU A 13 -10.71 -11.55 -17.90
CA GLU A 13 -10.45 -12.88 -18.48
C GLU A 13 -9.44 -13.65 -17.63
N LEU A 14 -9.45 -14.98 -17.70
CA LEU A 14 -8.63 -15.84 -16.83
C LEU A 14 -7.12 -15.49 -16.87
N TRP A 15 -6.57 -15.20 -18.06
CA TRP A 15 -5.17 -14.82 -18.19
C TRP A 15 -4.86 -13.47 -17.53
N GLN A 16 -5.82 -12.53 -17.50
CA GLN A 16 -5.69 -11.26 -16.81
C GLN A 16 -5.69 -11.48 -15.29
N GLU A 17 -6.56 -12.37 -14.80
CA GLU A 17 -6.60 -12.74 -13.38
C GLU A 17 -5.26 -13.33 -12.92
N HIS A 18 -4.65 -14.22 -13.71
CA HIS A 18 -3.30 -14.73 -13.41
C HIS A 18 -2.25 -13.61 -13.29
N ILE A 19 -2.32 -12.58 -14.14
CA ILE A 19 -1.43 -11.43 -14.06
C ILE A 19 -1.73 -10.60 -12.80
N LEU A 20 -3.00 -10.36 -12.48
CA LEU A 20 -3.41 -9.63 -11.27
C LEU A 20 -2.93 -10.35 -10.00
N GLU A 21 -3.12 -11.66 -9.90
CA GLU A 21 -2.65 -12.47 -8.76
C GLU A 21 -1.13 -12.42 -8.63
N LYS A 22 -0.39 -12.56 -9.74
CA LYS A 22 1.07 -12.40 -9.73
C LYS A 22 1.48 -11.03 -9.18
N ARG A 23 0.83 -9.96 -9.63
CA ARG A 23 1.13 -8.59 -9.17
C ARG A 23 0.76 -8.38 -7.70
N LEU A 24 -0.40 -8.87 -7.25
CA LEU A 24 -0.81 -8.81 -5.85
C LEU A 24 0.13 -9.59 -4.93
N ASN A 25 0.61 -10.76 -5.35
CA ASN A 25 1.60 -11.51 -4.58
C ASN A 25 2.96 -10.78 -4.51
N ILE A 26 3.40 -10.14 -5.59
CA ILE A 26 4.61 -9.29 -5.55
C ILE A 26 4.41 -8.11 -4.59
N ALA A 27 3.25 -7.44 -4.63
CA ALA A 27 2.92 -6.36 -3.72
C ALA A 27 2.93 -6.82 -2.24
N ARG A 28 2.37 -8.00 -1.97
CA ARG A 28 2.42 -8.65 -0.65
C ARG A 28 3.85 -8.86 -0.18
N MET A 29 4.72 -9.40 -1.04
CA MET A 29 6.13 -9.61 -0.74
C MET A 29 6.82 -8.29 -0.41
N ILE A 30 6.62 -7.25 -1.22
CA ILE A 30 7.17 -5.91 -0.97
C ILE A 30 6.70 -5.36 0.39
N TYR A 31 5.40 -5.39 0.66
CA TYR A 31 4.83 -4.93 1.94
C TYR A 31 5.44 -5.68 3.13
N ASN A 32 5.49 -7.02 3.07
CA ASN A 32 6.04 -7.83 4.16
C ASN A 32 7.55 -7.59 4.35
N SER A 33 8.31 -7.41 3.28
CA SER A 33 9.73 -7.05 3.36
C SER A 33 9.93 -5.72 4.06
N CYS A 34 9.15 -4.68 3.69
CA CYS A 34 9.16 -3.39 4.37
C CYS A 34 8.78 -3.51 5.86
N LEU A 35 7.73 -4.29 6.16
CA LEU A 35 7.28 -4.49 7.54
C LEU A 35 8.31 -5.24 8.38
N SER A 36 8.94 -6.27 7.81
CA SER A 36 10.01 -7.02 8.46
C SER A 36 11.21 -6.10 8.73
N GLU A 37 11.60 -5.29 7.76
CA GLU A 37 12.75 -4.40 7.89
C GLU A 37 12.56 -3.37 9.00
N ILE A 38 11.41 -2.69 9.04
CA ILE A 38 11.15 -1.68 10.07
C ILE A 38 11.06 -2.30 11.47
N LEU A 39 10.48 -3.52 11.59
CA LEU A 39 10.43 -4.25 12.86
C LEU A 39 11.84 -4.70 13.31
N LYS A 40 12.72 -5.11 12.39
CA LYS A 40 14.11 -5.44 12.70
C LYS A 40 14.87 -4.21 13.22
N ARG A 41 14.76 -3.06 12.55
CA ARG A 41 15.35 -1.79 13.00
C ARG A 41 14.85 -1.38 14.38
N HIS A 42 13.54 -1.47 14.60
CA HIS A 42 12.92 -1.17 15.88
C HIS A 42 13.39 -2.11 16.99
N ARG A 43 13.46 -3.43 16.74
CA ARG A 43 13.97 -4.41 17.71
C ARG A 43 15.42 -4.10 18.10
N LYS A 44 16.26 -3.73 17.12
CA LYS A 44 17.64 -3.33 17.37
C LYS A 44 17.72 -2.08 18.25
N MET A 45 16.83 -1.11 18.02
CA MET A 45 16.74 0.12 18.81
C MET A 45 16.33 -0.16 20.26
N ILE A 46 15.24 -0.90 20.50
CA ILE A 46 14.73 -1.13 21.87
C ILE A 46 15.69 -1.97 22.74
N ASN A 47 16.53 -2.79 22.10
CA ASN A 47 17.51 -3.62 22.80
C ASN A 47 18.81 -2.86 23.12
N SER A 48 19.00 -1.64 22.62
CA SER A 48 20.19 -0.84 22.86
C SER A 48 20.21 -0.28 24.28
N SER A 49 21.40 -0.03 24.83
CA SER A 49 21.54 0.58 26.16
C SER A 49 20.97 1.99 26.18
N GLU A 50 21.22 2.76 25.11
CA GLU A 50 20.75 4.14 25.01
C GLU A 50 19.23 4.23 25.05
N TYR A 51 18.50 3.24 24.51
CA TYR A 51 17.04 3.23 24.60
C TYR A 51 16.54 3.00 26.03
N LYS A 52 17.22 2.14 26.80
CA LYS A 52 16.85 1.81 28.18
C LYS A 52 17.09 2.99 29.13
N GLU A 53 18.17 3.73 28.92
CA GLU A 53 18.55 4.90 29.71
C GLU A 53 17.58 6.09 29.56
N ILE A 54 16.84 6.16 28.44
CA ILE A 54 15.87 7.26 28.20
C ILE A 54 14.78 7.30 29.28
N SER A 55 14.41 6.14 29.85
CA SER A 55 13.33 6.07 30.85
C SER A 55 13.57 6.94 32.11
N ASN A 56 14.83 7.29 32.40
CA ASN A 56 15.24 8.09 33.56
C ASN A 56 15.20 9.61 33.29
N LEU A 57 14.96 10.05 32.05
CA LEU A 57 14.97 11.46 31.66
C LEU A 57 13.59 12.12 31.84
N ASP A 58 13.53 13.45 31.82
CA ASP A 58 12.26 14.18 31.80
C ASP A 58 11.51 13.95 30.47
N LYS A 59 10.17 14.10 30.46
CA LYS A 59 9.33 13.80 29.29
C LYS A 59 9.71 14.57 28.02
N LYS A 60 10.19 15.82 28.15
CA LYS A 60 10.60 16.66 27.02
C LYS A 60 11.91 16.14 26.42
N GLU A 61 12.88 15.80 27.27
CA GLU A 61 14.15 15.22 26.81
C GLU A 61 13.95 13.79 26.28
N GLN A 62 13.08 12.98 26.89
CA GLN A 62 12.71 11.66 26.35
C GLN A 62 12.22 11.75 24.90
N SER A 63 11.30 12.68 24.64
CA SER A 63 10.73 12.88 23.30
C SER A 63 11.79 13.27 22.27
N LYS A 64 12.80 14.06 22.68
CA LYS A 64 13.92 14.44 21.83
C LYS A 64 14.83 13.25 21.55
N ARG A 65 15.25 12.52 22.60
CA ARG A 65 16.11 11.34 22.49
C ARG A 65 15.49 10.22 21.65
N TYR A 66 14.18 9.97 21.79
CA TYR A 66 13.50 8.99 20.93
C TYR A 66 13.53 9.37 19.45
N LYS A 67 13.38 10.66 19.10
CA LYS A 67 13.51 11.13 17.71
C LYS A 67 14.94 10.99 17.19
N GLU A 68 15.94 11.21 18.03
CA GLU A 68 17.35 10.99 17.68
C GLU A 68 17.64 9.51 17.44
N LEU A 69 17.11 8.61 18.28
CA LEU A 69 17.22 7.17 18.07
C LEU A 69 16.50 6.73 16.79
N ASP A 70 15.30 7.24 16.51
CA ASP A 70 14.61 6.95 15.24
C ASP A 70 15.48 7.31 14.03
N LYS A 71 16.18 8.45 14.07
CA LYS A 71 17.15 8.83 13.02
C LYS A 71 18.35 7.87 12.99
N LYS A 72 18.97 7.58 14.13
CA LYS A 72 20.13 6.69 14.27
C LYS A 72 19.87 5.29 13.71
N TYR A 73 18.67 4.75 13.95
CA TYR A 73 18.25 3.43 13.50
C TYR A 73 17.50 3.43 12.15
N SER A 74 17.46 4.58 11.46
CA SER A 74 16.79 4.75 10.17
C SER A 74 15.31 4.32 10.20
N ILE A 75 14.62 4.65 11.28
CA ILE A 75 13.19 4.41 11.51
C ILE A 75 12.43 5.65 11.06
N SER A 76 12.17 5.74 9.76
CA SER A 76 11.27 6.76 9.22
C SER A 76 10.61 6.27 7.94
N LYS A 77 9.48 6.90 7.61
CA LYS A 77 8.80 6.70 6.32
C LYS A 77 9.73 6.93 5.13
N PHE A 78 10.59 7.95 5.22
CA PHE A 78 11.55 8.26 4.16
C PHE A 78 12.61 7.16 3.97
N GLU A 79 13.18 6.67 5.06
CA GLU A 79 14.18 5.59 5.01
C GLU A 79 13.57 4.27 4.51
N LEU A 80 12.31 4.00 4.83
CA LEU A 80 11.61 2.82 4.31
C LEU A 80 11.28 2.96 2.81
N ASN A 81 10.97 4.17 2.34
CA ASN A 81 10.82 4.47 0.92
C ASN A 81 12.14 4.29 0.14
N LYS A 82 13.29 4.67 0.72
CA LYS A 82 14.60 4.36 0.13
C LYS A 82 14.84 2.86 0.04
N TYR A 83 14.55 2.13 1.12
CA TYR A 83 14.70 0.67 1.19
C TYR A 83 13.87 -0.07 0.13
N VAL A 84 12.63 0.39 -0.14
CA VAL A 84 11.75 -0.28 -1.11
C VAL A 84 12.14 -0.02 -2.57
N LYS A 85 12.82 1.10 -2.85
CA LYS A 85 13.19 1.54 -4.20
C LYS A 85 13.86 0.43 -5.03
N PRO A 86 14.96 -0.22 -4.61
CA PRO A 86 15.59 -1.27 -5.41
C PRO A 86 14.66 -2.47 -5.67
N MET A 87 13.79 -2.84 -4.71
CA MET A 87 12.82 -3.91 -4.92
C MET A 87 11.81 -3.55 -6.01
N THR A 88 11.31 -2.32 -5.99
CA THR A 88 10.36 -1.85 -7.01
C THR A 88 11.00 -1.79 -8.38
N GLN A 89 12.29 -1.45 -8.48
CA GLN A 89 13.02 -1.49 -9.75
C GLN A 89 13.16 -2.90 -10.30
N LYS A 90 13.44 -3.89 -9.44
CA LYS A 90 13.45 -5.32 -9.82
C LYS A 90 12.09 -5.77 -10.36
N PHE A 91 10.99 -5.28 -9.79
CA PHE A 91 9.62 -5.63 -10.17
C PHE A 91 8.91 -4.56 -11.02
N LYS A 92 9.64 -3.71 -11.74
CA LYS A 92 9.06 -2.57 -12.48
C LYS A 92 8.00 -2.91 -13.53
N LYS A 93 8.00 -4.16 -14.03
CA LYS A 93 6.97 -4.69 -14.96
C LYS A 93 5.65 -5.06 -14.26
N ASN A 94 5.65 -5.15 -12.92
CA ASN A 94 4.54 -5.63 -12.11
C ASN A 94 4.01 -4.57 -11.15
N ILE A 95 4.90 -3.78 -10.54
CA ILE A 95 4.56 -2.75 -9.55
C ILE A 95 5.20 -1.43 -9.96
N GLY A 96 4.39 -0.38 -10.03
CA GLY A 96 4.85 0.98 -10.30
C GLY A 96 5.63 1.54 -9.12
N SER A 97 6.50 2.52 -9.38
CA SER A 97 7.32 3.14 -8.34
C SER A 97 6.48 3.78 -7.23
N GLN A 98 5.39 4.48 -7.60
CA GLN A 98 4.48 5.13 -6.66
C GLN A 98 3.72 4.11 -5.80
N MET A 99 3.15 3.08 -6.41
CA MET A 99 2.53 1.96 -5.70
C MET A 99 3.51 1.25 -4.75
N GLY A 100 4.76 1.07 -5.15
CA GLY A 100 5.81 0.52 -4.29
C GLY A 100 6.09 1.37 -3.05
N GLN A 101 6.14 2.69 -3.20
CA GLN A 101 6.22 3.60 -2.06
C GLN A 101 4.96 3.54 -1.20
N GLU A 102 3.77 3.44 -1.78
CA GLU A 102 2.53 3.31 -1.01
C GLU A 102 2.53 2.05 -0.14
N LEU A 103 3.04 0.93 -0.65
CA LEU A 103 3.21 -0.30 0.12
C LEU A 103 4.17 -0.13 1.30
N ALA A 104 5.28 0.56 1.10
CA ALA A 104 6.22 0.89 2.18
C ALA A 104 5.57 1.80 3.23
N GLU A 105 4.85 2.83 2.80
CA GLU A 105 4.13 3.74 3.69
C GLU A 105 3.02 3.03 4.48
N ARG A 106 2.32 2.09 3.85
CA ARG A 106 1.33 1.24 4.51
C ARG A 106 1.96 0.33 5.56
N ALA A 107 3.15 -0.22 5.28
CA ALA A 107 3.91 -0.99 6.25
C ALA A 107 4.38 -0.11 7.43
N PHE A 108 4.87 1.10 7.15
CA PHE A 108 5.25 2.07 8.18
C PHE A 108 4.08 2.45 9.07
N ALA A 109 2.91 2.76 8.51
CA ALA A 109 1.71 3.07 9.29
C ALA A 109 1.25 1.89 10.17
N THR A 110 1.47 0.64 9.72
CA THR A 110 1.23 -0.55 10.54
C THR A 110 2.19 -0.62 11.73
N TYR A 111 3.47 -0.35 11.46
CA TYR A 111 4.51 -0.24 12.49
C TYR A 111 4.22 0.89 13.49
N GLU A 112 3.82 2.08 13.05
CA GLU A 112 3.53 3.21 13.94
C GLU A 112 2.40 2.87 14.92
N LYS A 113 1.34 2.21 14.44
CA LYS A 113 0.26 1.74 15.33
C LYS A 113 0.79 0.82 16.43
N PHE A 114 1.72 -0.06 16.10
CA PHE A 114 2.36 -0.94 17.07
C PHE A 114 3.28 -0.17 18.03
N LYS A 115 4.17 0.67 17.50
CA LYS A 115 5.12 1.48 18.29
C LYS A 115 4.42 2.35 19.33
N TYR A 116 3.31 2.98 18.96
CA TYR A 116 2.56 3.89 19.83
C TYR A 116 1.44 3.20 20.63
N GLY A 117 1.45 1.87 20.75
CA GLY A 117 0.49 1.13 21.57
C GLY A 117 -0.95 1.12 21.05
N LYS A 118 -1.21 1.62 19.85
CA LYS A 118 -2.54 1.58 19.18
C LYS A 118 -2.89 0.19 18.65
N ALA A 119 -1.91 -0.72 18.57
CA ALA A 119 -2.09 -2.11 18.19
C ALA A 119 -1.20 -3.02 19.05
N LYS A 120 -1.77 -4.12 19.55
CA LYS A 120 -1.05 -5.09 20.40
C LYS A 120 -0.03 -5.92 19.63
N LYS A 121 -0.31 -6.24 18.36
CA LYS A 121 0.51 -7.15 17.53
C LYS A 121 0.45 -6.75 16.06
N VAL A 122 1.53 -7.03 15.35
CA VAL A 122 1.65 -6.87 13.90
C VAL A 122 1.57 -8.24 13.23
N TYR A 123 0.80 -8.32 12.15
CA TYR A 123 0.66 -9.53 11.34
C TYR A 123 1.17 -9.30 9.92
N PHE A 124 2.04 -10.21 9.46
CA PHE A 124 2.42 -10.27 8.06
C PHE A 124 1.26 -10.77 7.20
N LYS A 125 1.28 -10.40 5.92
CA LYS A 125 0.27 -10.83 4.96
C LYS A 125 0.63 -12.20 4.40
N SER A 126 -0.20 -13.20 4.69
CA SER A 126 -0.02 -14.55 4.14
C SER A 126 -0.30 -14.56 2.64
N TYR A 127 0.15 -15.62 1.96
CA TYR A 127 -0.20 -15.87 0.57
C TYR A 127 -1.73 -15.82 0.39
N GLU A 128 -2.19 -15.36 -0.77
CA GLU A 128 -3.60 -15.12 -1.13
C GLU A 128 -4.39 -14.08 -0.31
N ASN A 129 -3.94 -13.73 0.91
CA ASN A 129 -4.61 -12.77 1.80
C ASN A 129 -4.10 -11.33 1.60
N PHE A 130 -3.89 -10.92 0.36
CA PHE A 130 -3.50 -9.55 -0.01
C PHE A 130 -4.42 -8.97 -1.08
N TYR A 131 -5.40 -8.20 -0.62
CA TYR A 131 -6.59 -7.88 -1.41
C TYR A 131 -6.60 -6.50 -2.06
N SER A 132 -5.56 -5.67 -1.85
CA SER A 132 -5.59 -4.33 -2.43
C SER A 132 -4.23 -3.67 -2.61
N VAL A 133 -4.11 -2.96 -3.72
CA VAL A 133 -3.00 -2.05 -4.02
C VAL A 133 -3.55 -0.76 -4.61
N ARG A 134 -2.94 0.38 -4.28
CA ARG A 134 -3.36 1.66 -4.83
C ARG A 134 -2.15 2.44 -5.32
N GLU A 135 -2.40 3.30 -6.30
CA GLU A 135 -1.45 4.35 -6.64
C GLU A 135 -1.59 5.54 -5.68
N LYS A 136 -0.60 6.43 -5.71
CA LYS A 136 -0.66 7.71 -4.98
C LYS A 136 -1.40 8.78 -5.76
N GLY A 137 -1.51 8.61 -7.07
CA GLY A 137 -2.21 9.51 -7.98
C GLY A 137 -2.79 8.72 -9.16
N ASN A 138 -3.20 9.42 -10.21
CA ASN A 138 -3.78 8.83 -11.42
C ASN A 138 -2.91 9.02 -12.68
N ILE A 139 -1.68 9.54 -12.54
CA ILE A 139 -0.82 9.91 -13.68
C ILE A 139 -0.06 8.71 -14.25
N THR A 140 0.41 7.80 -13.38
CA THR A 140 1.25 6.66 -13.76
C THR A 140 0.81 5.37 -13.08
N GLY A 141 1.22 4.22 -13.61
CA GLY A 141 0.94 2.93 -12.99
C GLY A 141 -0.48 2.44 -13.26
N LEU A 142 -1.27 2.18 -12.20
CA LEU A 142 -2.70 1.83 -12.30
C LEU A 142 -3.55 3.10 -12.52
N ARG A 143 -4.22 3.15 -13.67
CA ARG A 143 -5.01 4.30 -14.12
C ARG A 143 -6.36 3.85 -14.64
N PHE A 144 -7.34 4.75 -14.58
CA PHE A 144 -8.64 4.58 -15.18
C PHE A 144 -8.78 5.56 -16.35
N PHE A 145 -9.20 5.04 -17.50
CA PHE A 145 -9.48 5.79 -18.73
C PHE A 145 -10.99 5.85 -18.91
N LYS A 146 -11.55 7.05 -18.78
CA LYS A 146 -12.99 7.26 -18.79
C LYS A 146 -13.56 7.04 -20.19
N GLU A 147 -12.84 7.48 -21.22
CA GLU A 147 -13.20 7.39 -22.63
C GLU A 147 -13.34 5.93 -23.07
N ASP A 148 -12.37 5.10 -22.66
CA ASP A 148 -12.33 3.66 -22.97
C ASP A 148 -13.10 2.79 -21.96
N CYS A 149 -13.63 3.40 -20.89
CA CYS A 149 -14.22 2.70 -19.74
C CYS A 149 -13.36 1.52 -19.24
N CYS A 150 -12.04 1.72 -19.15
CA CYS A 150 -11.10 0.64 -18.83
C CYS A 150 -10.03 1.11 -17.83
N ILE A 151 -9.43 0.15 -17.13
CA ILE A 151 -8.18 0.41 -16.42
C ILE A 151 -6.99 0.07 -17.32
N SER A 152 -5.88 0.79 -17.12
CA SER A 152 -4.56 0.36 -17.56
C SER A 152 -3.63 0.24 -16.37
N TRP A 153 -2.92 -0.86 -16.28
CA TRP A 153 -1.88 -1.06 -15.27
C TRP A 153 -0.64 -1.66 -15.92
N LEU A 154 0.40 -0.83 -16.12
CA LEU A 154 1.68 -1.26 -16.69
C LEU A 154 1.50 -2.17 -17.94
N GLY A 155 0.73 -1.70 -18.92
CA GLY A 155 0.43 -2.41 -20.17
C GLY A 155 -0.76 -3.38 -20.13
N LEU A 156 -1.24 -3.77 -18.94
CA LEU A 156 -2.46 -4.59 -18.81
C LEU A 156 -3.69 -3.67 -18.91
N LYS A 157 -4.51 -3.85 -19.95
CA LYS A 157 -5.81 -3.17 -20.06
C LYS A 157 -6.95 -4.11 -19.68
N ILE A 158 -7.88 -3.66 -18.84
CA ILE A 158 -9.06 -4.44 -18.44
C ILE A 158 -10.30 -3.54 -18.47
N PRO A 159 -11.37 -3.91 -19.19
CA PRO A 159 -12.62 -3.15 -19.20
C PRO A 159 -13.29 -3.10 -17.82
N VAL A 160 -13.99 -2.01 -17.56
CA VAL A 160 -14.76 -1.77 -16.34
C VAL A 160 -16.25 -1.88 -16.66
N ILE A 161 -17.00 -2.50 -15.75
CA ILE A 161 -18.46 -2.63 -15.87
C ILE A 161 -19.09 -1.39 -15.24
N ILE A 162 -19.70 -0.55 -16.07
CA ILE A 162 -20.46 0.64 -15.65
C ILE A 162 -21.90 0.45 -16.13
N LYS A 163 -22.86 0.64 -15.22
CA LYS A 163 -24.29 0.56 -15.57
C LYS A 163 -24.80 1.94 -15.96
N ASN A 164 -25.50 2.04 -17.08
CA ASN A 164 -26.04 3.32 -17.58
C ASN A 164 -27.10 3.95 -16.67
N ASN A 165 -27.67 3.20 -15.73
CA ASN A 165 -28.63 3.71 -14.75
C ASN A 165 -28.01 4.02 -13.39
N ASP A 166 -26.70 3.86 -13.23
CA ASP A 166 -25.99 4.18 -11.99
C ASP A 166 -25.71 5.69 -11.90
N LYS A 167 -26.68 6.42 -11.33
CA LYS A 167 -26.59 7.87 -11.14
C LYS A 167 -25.36 8.27 -10.31
N TYR A 168 -24.97 7.45 -9.34
CA TYR A 168 -23.81 7.73 -8.50
C TYR A 168 -22.50 7.60 -9.29
N ALA A 169 -22.34 6.52 -10.07
CA ALA A 169 -21.18 6.38 -10.94
C ALA A 169 -21.09 7.54 -11.96
N GLN A 170 -22.22 7.93 -12.55
CA GLN A 170 -22.28 9.05 -13.49
C GLN A 170 -21.85 10.37 -12.86
N SER A 171 -22.35 10.70 -11.66
CA SER A 171 -21.93 11.91 -10.95
C SER A 171 -20.45 11.85 -10.59
N CYS A 172 -19.95 10.68 -10.17
CA CYS A 172 -18.54 10.50 -9.83
C CYS A 172 -17.60 10.82 -11.00
N PHE A 173 -18.01 10.53 -12.23
CA PHE A 173 -17.19 10.79 -13.41
C PHE A 173 -17.12 12.26 -13.83
N LEU A 174 -17.93 13.14 -13.21
CA LEU A 174 -17.86 14.58 -13.46
C LEU A 174 -16.74 15.25 -12.64
N ASP A 175 -16.31 14.61 -11.55
CA ASP A 175 -15.29 15.15 -10.66
C ASP A 175 -13.89 14.64 -10.97
N LYS A 176 -12.90 15.30 -10.36
CA LYS A 176 -11.49 14.98 -10.50
C LYS A 176 -11.16 13.63 -9.85
N LEU A 177 -10.69 12.67 -10.65
CA LEU A 177 -10.10 11.43 -10.16
C LEU A 177 -8.78 11.69 -9.41
N LEU A 178 -8.68 11.24 -8.16
CA LEU A 178 -7.46 11.39 -7.35
C LEU A 178 -6.47 10.25 -7.59
N TYR A 179 -6.92 9.00 -7.41
CA TYR A 179 -6.10 7.79 -7.60
C TYR A 179 -6.99 6.57 -7.82
N CYS A 180 -6.40 5.50 -8.35
CA CYS A 180 -7.05 4.20 -8.51
C CYS A 180 -6.55 3.19 -7.48
N ARG A 181 -7.43 2.26 -7.08
CA ARG A 181 -7.08 1.15 -6.18
C ARG A 181 -7.64 -0.16 -6.72
N LEU A 182 -6.77 -1.09 -7.08
CA LEU A 182 -7.20 -2.45 -7.35
C LEU A 182 -7.66 -3.11 -6.04
N LEU A 183 -8.81 -3.76 -6.10
CA LEU A 183 -9.42 -4.54 -5.03
C LEU A 183 -9.70 -5.97 -5.52
N LYS A 184 -9.34 -6.96 -4.72
CA LYS A 184 -9.72 -8.37 -4.89
C LYS A 184 -10.72 -8.74 -3.80
N ARG A 185 -11.79 -9.46 -4.16
CA ARG A 185 -12.74 -10.09 -3.22
C ARG A 185 -13.00 -11.53 -3.64
N VAL A 186 -13.30 -12.39 -2.68
CA VAL A 186 -13.77 -13.75 -2.95
C VAL A 186 -15.30 -13.73 -2.88
N VAL A 187 -15.97 -14.08 -3.97
CA VAL A 187 -17.43 -14.14 -4.08
C VAL A 187 -17.80 -15.52 -4.61
N ASN A 188 -18.57 -16.29 -3.84
CA ASN A 188 -18.95 -17.66 -4.16
C ASN A 188 -17.75 -18.55 -4.55
N GLY A 189 -16.67 -18.46 -3.75
CA GLY A 189 -15.43 -19.21 -3.98
C GLY A 189 -14.57 -18.74 -5.15
N LYS A 190 -14.98 -17.70 -5.89
CA LYS A 190 -14.25 -17.17 -7.05
C LYS A 190 -13.68 -15.78 -6.75
N ASN A 191 -12.48 -15.52 -7.26
CA ASN A 191 -11.88 -14.18 -7.19
C ASN A 191 -12.66 -13.23 -8.10
N LYS A 192 -12.95 -12.04 -7.59
CA LYS A 192 -13.56 -10.91 -8.32
C LYS A 192 -12.73 -9.66 -8.07
N TYR A 193 -12.51 -8.90 -9.14
CA TYR A 193 -11.64 -7.74 -9.12
C TYR A 193 -12.44 -6.47 -9.38
N TYR A 194 -12.02 -5.40 -8.71
CA TYR A 194 -12.63 -4.08 -8.77
C TYR A 194 -11.55 -3.01 -8.81
N VAL A 195 -11.90 -1.82 -9.30
CA VAL A 195 -11.09 -0.60 -9.19
C VAL A 195 -11.83 0.50 -8.43
#